data_AF-A0A9D5M4L1-F1
#
_entry.id   AF-A0A9D5M4L1-F1
#
_cell.length_a   1.000
_cell.length_b   1.000
_cell.length_c   1.000
_cell.angle_alpha   90.00
_cell.angle_beta   90.00
_cell.angle_gamma   90.00
#
_symmetry.space_group_name_H-M   'P 1'
#
loop_
_entity.id
_entity.type
_entity.pdbx_description
1 polymer ?
#
loop_
_entity_poly.entity_id
_entity_poly.type
_entity_poly.pdbx_seq_one_letter_code
_entity_poly.pdbx_strand_id
1 'polypeptide(L)'
;MKAVDFFRKMNEVERCLHAAERKVELFKSLAEGGTLSLDGEMVSRSRNVHANEDAVIRLAEAKDGLRKLRDTYFSLVDMITDRMTRLEDPEDEKLLAYHYLEHTPLTSVALRMHRGKTWVYQRHGVALERLDTLLKDL
;
A
#
# COMPACT_ATOMS: atom_id res chain seq x y z
N MET A 1 7.54 9.96 16.89
CA MET A 1 6.50 10.21 15.84
C MET A 1 5.15 9.70 16.36
N LYS A 2 4.00 10.27 15.98
CA LYS A 2 2.69 9.71 16.40
C LYS A 2 2.29 8.52 15.51
N ALA A 3 1.65 7.51 16.08
CA ALA A 3 1.10 6.33 15.41
C ALA A 3 0.11 6.72 14.31
N VAL A 4 -0.77 7.69 14.56
CA VAL A 4 -1.71 8.18 13.55
C VAL A 4 -0.98 8.77 12.33
N ASP A 5 0.13 9.48 12.55
CA ASP A 5 0.93 10.04 11.46
C ASP A 5 1.70 8.93 10.72
N PHE A 6 2.16 7.90 11.44
CA PHE A 6 2.76 6.71 10.84
C PHE A 6 1.77 5.97 9.93
N PHE A 7 0.58 5.66 10.42
CA PHE A 7 -0.46 5.00 9.63
C PHE A 7 -0.89 5.85 8.44
N ARG A 8 -0.94 7.18 8.59
CA ARG A 8 -1.20 8.09 7.46
C ARG A 8 -0.12 7.95 6.39
N LYS A 9 1.15 7.99 6.78
CA LYS A 9 2.29 7.80 5.85
C LYS A 9 2.22 6.43 5.15
N MET A 10 1.89 5.38 5.90
CA MET A 10 1.73 4.03 5.34
C MET A 10 0.60 3.98 4.29
N ASN A 11 -0.55 4.58 4.60
CA ASN A 11 -1.68 4.69 3.66
C ASN A 11 -1.34 5.53 2.42
N GLU A 12 -0.53 6.58 2.56
CA GLU A 12 -0.04 7.37 1.42
C GLU A 12 0.84 6.52 0.50
N VAL A 13 1.77 5.75 1.07
CA VAL A 13 2.64 4.83 0.33
C VAL A 13 1.82 3.74 -0.37
N GLU A 14 0.83 3.17 0.31
CA GLU A 14 -0.08 2.16 -0.27
C GLU A 14 -0.90 2.73 -1.44
N ARG A 15 -1.42 3.96 -1.30
CA ARG A 15 -2.10 4.65 -2.41
C ARG A 15 -1.19 4.88 -3.60
N CYS A 16 0.07 5.27 -3.35
CA CYS A 16 1.08 5.38 -4.38
C CYS A 16 1.38 4.03 -5.03
N LEU A 17 1.40 2.92 -4.26
CA LEU A 17 1.60 1.57 -4.74
C LEU A 17 0.51 1.21 -5.77
N HIS A 18 -0.76 1.39 -5.41
CA HIS A 18 -1.88 1.14 -6.33
C HIS A 18 -1.83 2.02 -7.57
N ALA A 19 -1.38 3.27 -7.45
CA ALA A 19 -1.19 4.13 -8.61
C ALA A 19 -0.06 3.63 -9.52
N ALA A 20 1.05 3.14 -8.95
CA ALA A 20 2.15 2.55 -9.68
C ALA A 20 1.75 1.24 -10.37
N GLU A 21 0.93 0.40 -9.72
CA GLU A 21 0.36 -0.82 -10.31
C GLU A 21 -0.48 -0.49 -11.56
N ARG A 22 -1.36 0.52 -11.48
CA ARG A 22 -2.13 0.98 -12.64
C ARG A 22 -1.24 1.50 -13.77
N LYS A 23 -0.14 2.19 -13.45
CA LYS A 23 0.83 2.67 -14.46
C LYS A 23 1.55 1.51 -15.15
N VAL A 24 1.96 0.49 -14.39
CA VAL A 24 2.57 -0.73 -14.95
C VAL A 24 1.60 -1.41 -15.90
N GLU A 25 0.33 -1.57 -15.52
CA GLU A 25 -0.67 -2.20 -16.37
C GLU A 25 -0.91 -1.39 -17.66
N LEU A 26 -0.99 -0.06 -17.57
CA LEU A 26 -1.12 0.81 -18.73
C LEU A 26 0.05 0.64 -19.71
N PHE A 27 1.30 0.70 -19.24
CA PHE A 27 2.47 0.56 -20.10
C PHE A 27 2.61 -0.85 -20.67
N LYS A 28 2.17 -1.86 -19.91
CA LYS A 28 2.10 -3.24 -20.39
C LYS A 28 1.14 -3.35 -21.57
N SER A 29 -0.09 -2.82 -21.45
CA SER A 29 -1.06 -2.82 -22.56
C SER A 29 -0.54 -2.07 -23.79
N LEU A 30 0.17 -0.94 -23.60
CA LEU A 30 0.74 -0.17 -24.70
C LEU A 30 1.86 -0.92 -25.43
N ALA A 31 2.75 -1.59 -24.69
CA ALA A 31 3.82 -2.40 -25.26
C ALA A 31 3.26 -3.62 -26.02
N GLU A 32 2.24 -4.29 -25.47
CA GLU A 32 1.59 -5.45 -26.10
C GLU A 32 0.80 -5.06 -27.36
N GLY A 33 0.03 -3.97 -27.32
CA GLY A 33 -0.72 -3.46 -28.46
C GLY A 33 0.17 -2.96 -29.61
N GLY A 34 1.32 -2.37 -29.30
CA GLY A 34 2.33 -2.02 -30.30
C GLY A 34 2.98 -3.23 -30.98
N THR A 35 3.12 -4.33 -30.24
CA THR A 35 3.72 -5.58 -30.74
C THR A 35 2.80 -6.32 -31.72
N LEU A 36 1.49 -6.31 -31.48
CA LEU A 36 0.49 -6.90 -32.40
C LEU A 36 0.38 -6.15 -33.73
N SER A 37 0.60 -4.83 -33.75
CA SER A 37 0.56 -4.03 -34.98
C SER A 37 1.78 -4.22 -35.89
N LEU A 38 2.84 -4.89 -35.41
CA LEU A 38 4.03 -5.20 -36.20
C LEU A 38 3.89 -6.50 -37.04
N ASP A 39 2.88 -7.33 -36.74
CA ASP A 39 2.70 -8.66 -37.35
C ASP A 39 1.59 -8.72 -38.43
N GLY A 40 0.90 -7.61 -38.71
CA GLY A 40 -0.18 -7.58 -39.70
C GLY A 40 -0.49 -6.18 -40.22
N GLU A 41 -0.11 -5.95 -41.49
CA GLU A 41 -0.50 -4.85 -42.40
C GLU A 41 -0.36 -3.38 -41.94
N MET A 42 0.42 -2.64 -42.74
CA MET A 42 0.64 -1.20 -42.62
C MET A 42 -0.66 -0.40 -42.80
N VAL A 43 -1.05 0.36 -41.78
CA VAL A 43 -1.94 1.52 -41.97
C VAL A 43 -1.24 2.79 -41.49
N SER A 44 -1.03 3.69 -42.45
CA SER A 44 -0.43 5.02 -42.29
C SER A 44 -1.31 5.94 -41.43
N ARG A 45 -0.86 6.25 -40.20
CA ARG A 45 -1.06 7.56 -39.53
C ARG A 45 0.08 7.83 -38.55
N SER A 46 0.87 8.89 -38.81
CA SER A 46 1.86 9.51 -37.91
C SER A 46 2.74 8.53 -37.10
N ARG A 47 3.69 7.90 -37.78
CA ARG A 47 4.54 6.82 -37.25
C ARG A 47 5.57 7.38 -36.26
N ASN A 48 5.24 7.47 -34.97
CA ASN A 48 6.27 7.52 -33.95
C ASN A 48 6.91 6.13 -33.89
N VAL A 49 7.95 5.92 -34.71
CA VAL A 49 8.64 4.62 -34.89
C VAL A 49 9.18 4.08 -33.56
N HIS A 50 9.46 4.98 -32.60
CA HIS A 50 9.92 4.63 -31.26
C HIS A 50 8.80 4.45 -30.23
N ALA A 51 7.50 4.62 -30.58
CA ALA A 51 6.42 4.55 -29.59
C ALA A 51 6.36 3.22 -28.83
N ASN A 52 6.70 2.11 -29.49
CA ASN A 52 6.76 0.81 -28.83
C ASN A 52 8.03 0.66 -27.97
N GLU A 53 9.20 1.08 -28.47
CA GLU A 53 10.45 1.07 -27.71
C GLU A 53 10.36 1.97 -26.46
N ASP A 54 9.77 3.15 -26.60
CA ASP A 54 9.44 4.07 -25.51
C ASP A 54 8.47 3.42 -24.51
N ALA A 55 7.49 2.65 -24.97
CA ALA A 55 6.55 1.94 -24.09
C ALA A 55 7.25 0.83 -23.31
N VAL A 56 8.17 0.09 -23.92
CA VAL A 56 8.97 -0.96 -23.26
C VAL A 56 9.91 -0.34 -22.21
N ILE A 57 10.59 0.76 -22.53
CA ILE A 57 11.45 1.47 -21.57
C ILE A 57 10.61 1.98 -20.39
N ARG A 58 9.49 2.66 -20.65
CA ARG A 58 8.57 3.16 -19.61
C ARG A 58 7.99 2.05 -18.75
N LEU A 59 7.71 0.88 -19.34
CA LEU A 59 7.27 -0.30 -18.59
C LEU A 59 8.37 -0.79 -17.64
N ALA A 60 9.62 -0.85 -18.10
CA ALA A 60 10.75 -1.25 -17.26
C ALA A 60 10.96 -0.28 -16.08
N GLU A 61 10.95 1.03 -16.35
CA GLU A 61 11.05 2.08 -15.33
C GLU A 61 9.89 2.03 -14.33
N ALA A 62 8.65 1.84 -14.81
CA ALA A 62 7.48 1.74 -13.95
C ALA A 62 7.53 0.50 -13.04
N LYS A 63 8.02 -0.64 -13.55
CA LYS A 63 8.23 -1.86 -12.76
C LYS A 63 9.29 -1.67 -11.69
N ASP A 64 10.41 -1.02 -12.01
CA ASP A 64 11.45 -0.72 -11.01
C ASP A 64 10.93 0.23 -9.92
N GLY A 65 10.20 1.28 -10.32
CA GLY A 65 9.55 2.20 -9.39
C GLY A 65 8.55 1.50 -8.47
N LEU A 66 7.70 0.62 -9.02
CA LEU A 66 6.76 -0.19 -8.26
C LEU A 66 7.49 -1.10 -7.26
N ARG A 67 8.59 -1.74 -7.67
CA ARG A 67 9.42 -2.58 -6.78
C ARG A 67 9.95 -1.79 -5.59
N LYS A 68 10.61 -0.65 -5.82
CA LYS A 68 11.15 0.19 -4.74
C LYS A 68 10.07 0.67 -3.77
N LEU A 69 8.90 1.00 -4.30
CA LEU A 69 7.77 1.45 -3.49
C LEU A 69 7.19 0.31 -2.66
N ARG A 70 7.15 -0.91 -3.21
CA ARG A 70 6.76 -2.13 -2.50
C ARG A 70 7.74 -2.45 -1.36
N ASP A 71 9.04 -2.35 -1.60
CA ASP A 71 10.06 -2.55 -0.57
C ASP A 71 9.90 -1.53 0.57
N THR A 72 9.60 -0.27 0.23
CA THR A 72 9.31 0.79 1.20
C THR A 72 8.06 0.46 2.01
N TYR A 73 6.98 0.02 1.36
CA TYR A 73 5.74 -0.36 2.02
C TYR A 73 5.95 -1.53 2.99
N PHE A 74 6.61 -2.59 2.55
CA PHE A 74 6.89 -3.74 3.42
C PHE A 74 7.78 -3.37 4.60
N SER A 75 8.80 -2.53 4.40
CA SER A 75 9.61 -2.04 5.51
C SER A 75 8.80 -1.27 6.55
N LEU A 76 7.80 -0.48 6.14
CA LEU A 76 6.89 0.21 7.07
C LEU A 76 5.97 -0.78 7.80
N VAL A 77 5.44 -1.77 7.09
CA VAL A 77 4.60 -2.83 7.68
C VAL A 77 5.38 -3.65 8.70
N ASP A 78 6.61 -4.04 8.38
CA ASP A 78 7.48 -4.80 9.29
C ASP A 78 7.80 -3.97 10.54
N MET A 79 8.14 -2.69 10.36
CA MET A 79 8.45 -1.79 11.47
C MET A 79 7.26 -1.61 12.43
N ILE A 80 6.06 -1.38 11.89
CA ILE A 80 4.88 -1.17 12.73
C ILE A 80 4.42 -2.47 13.39
N THR A 81 4.53 -3.60 12.68
CA THR A 81 4.21 -4.92 13.24
C THR A 81 5.16 -5.25 14.39
N ASP A 82 6.46 -5.05 14.25
CA ASP A 82 7.44 -5.22 15.35
C ASP A 82 7.18 -4.29 16.55
N ARG A 83 6.60 -3.11 16.32
CA ARG A 83 6.21 -2.22 17.43
C ARG A 83 4.90 -2.67 18.08
N MET A 84 3.95 -3.15 17.30
CA MET A 84 2.67 -3.62 17.81
C MET A 84 2.80 -4.92 18.62
N THR A 85 3.71 -5.83 18.25
CA THR A 85 4.00 -7.05 19.03
C THR A 85 4.62 -6.76 20.39
N ARG A 86 5.15 -5.55 20.61
CA ARG A 86 5.68 -5.08 21.90
C ARG A 86 4.63 -4.43 22.79
N LEU A 87 3.38 -4.30 22.31
CA LEU A 87 2.28 -3.86 23.16
C LEU A 87 2.01 -4.92 24.23
N GLU A 88 1.79 -4.47 25.46
CA GLU A 88 1.55 -5.37 26.59
C GLU A 88 0.25 -6.17 26.46
N ASP A 89 -0.74 -5.64 25.73
CA ASP A 89 -2.05 -6.27 25.55
C ASP A 89 -2.20 -6.84 24.12
N PRO A 90 -2.36 -8.17 23.96
CA PRO A 90 -2.64 -8.82 22.68
C PRO A 90 -3.92 -8.32 22.00
N GLU A 91 -4.89 -7.83 22.76
CA GLU A 91 -6.12 -7.27 22.20
C GLU A 91 -5.88 -5.90 21.56
N ASP A 92 -4.93 -5.11 22.07
CA ASP A 92 -4.54 -3.83 21.47
C ASP A 92 -3.83 -4.04 20.14
N GLU A 93 -2.91 -5.02 20.10
CA GLU A 93 -2.25 -5.46 18.87
C GLU A 93 -3.27 -5.88 17.82
N LYS A 94 -4.18 -6.81 18.15
CA LYS A 94 -5.21 -7.29 17.22
C LYS A 94 -6.13 -6.17 16.75
N LEU A 95 -6.57 -5.30 17.66
CA LEU A 95 -7.46 -4.20 17.33
C LEU A 95 -6.83 -3.27 16.30
N LEU A 96 -5.58 -2.88 16.54
CA LEU A 96 -4.83 -2.02 15.62
C LEU A 96 -4.52 -2.74 14.30
N ALA A 97 -4.21 -4.04 14.33
CA ALA A 97 -3.88 -4.81 13.13
C ALA A 97 -5.11 -4.94 12.22
N TYR A 98 -6.26 -5.30 12.80
CA TYR A 98 -7.52 -5.36 12.06
C TYR A 98 -7.90 -3.99 11.50
N HIS A 99 -7.71 -2.93 12.27
CA HIS A 99 -8.12 -1.62 11.82
C HIS A 99 -7.21 -1.04 10.72
N TYR A 100 -5.89 -1.09 10.91
CA TYR A 100 -4.92 -0.39 10.06
C TYR A 100 -4.21 -1.27 9.03
N LEU A 101 -4.00 -2.56 9.28
CA LEU A 101 -3.33 -3.46 8.33
C LEU A 101 -4.35 -4.19 7.45
N GLU A 102 -5.49 -4.57 8.03
CA GLU A 102 -6.59 -5.20 7.29
C GLU A 102 -7.65 -4.21 6.80
N HIS A 103 -7.47 -2.91 7.05
CA HIS A 103 -8.39 -1.83 6.66
C HIS A 103 -9.85 -2.07 7.10
N THR A 104 -10.04 -2.74 8.24
CA THR A 104 -11.38 -3.08 8.75
C THR A 104 -11.93 -1.90 9.57
N PRO A 105 -13.18 -1.45 9.34
CA PRO A 105 -13.75 -0.38 10.15
C PRO A 105 -13.93 -0.84 11.60
N LEU A 106 -13.75 0.08 12.56
CA LEU A 106 -13.83 -0.23 14.00
C LEU A 106 -15.15 -0.91 14.41
N THR A 107 -16.25 -0.62 13.71
CA THR A 107 -17.54 -1.28 13.94
C THR A 107 -17.49 -2.78 13.62
N SER A 108 -16.79 -3.16 12.55
CA SER A 108 -16.59 -4.57 12.18
C SER A 108 -15.53 -5.24 13.04
N VAL A 109 -14.50 -4.50 13.46
CA VAL A 109 -13.53 -4.96 14.46
C VAL A 109 -14.24 -5.32 15.77
N ALA A 110 -15.18 -4.51 16.23
CA ALA A 110 -15.97 -4.80 17.44
C ALA A 110 -16.72 -6.13 17.33
N LEU A 111 -17.34 -6.40 16.19
CA LEU A 111 -18.02 -7.67 15.93
C LEU A 111 -17.03 -8.85 15.93
N ARG A 112 -15.88 -8.69 15.25
CA ARG A 112 -14.85 -9.72 15.14
C ARG A 112 -14.18 -10.04 16.48
N MET A 113 -14.01 -9.05 17.35
CA MET A 113 -13.44 -9.23 18.69
C MET A 113 -14.49 -9.63 19.73
N HIS A 114 -15.77 -9.75 19.35
CA HIS A 114 -16.89 -10.00 20.27
C HIS A 114 -16.97 -8.95 21.40
N ARG A 115 -16.73 -7.67 21.06
CA ARG A 115 -16.73 -6.53 21.99
C ARG A 115 -17.81 -5.53 21.63
N GLY A 116 -18.21 -4.71 22.60
CA GLY A 116 -19.09 -3.58 22.38
C GLY A 116 -18.38 -2.44 21.63
N LYS A 117 -19.13 -1.64 20.85
CA LYS A 117 -18.59 -0.48 20.12
C LYS A 117 -17.89 0.50 21.06
N THR A 118 -18.49 0.82 22.20
CA THR A 118 -17.92 1.73 23.20
C THR A 118 -16.56 1.27 23.70
N TRP A 119 -16.41 -0.03 23.95
CA TRP A 119 -15.15 -0.61 24.38
C TRP A 119 -14.08 -0.46 23.30
N VAL A 120 -14.40 -0.75 22.03
CA VAL A 120 -13.43 -0.64 20.93
C VAL A 120 -12.96 0.80 20.73
N TYR A 121 -13.85 1.80 20.78
CA TYR A 121 -13.43 3.21 20.64
C TYR A 121 -12.53 3.67 21.78
N GLN A 122 -12.85 3.29 23.03
CA GLN A 122 -12.01 3.62 24.18
C GLN A 122 -10.66 2.91 24.09
N ARG A 123 -10.67 1.61 23.76
CA ARG A 123 -9.46 0.81 23.66
C ARG A 123 -8.57 1.25 22.51
N HIS A 124 -9.16 1.65 21.38
CA HIS A 124 -8.43 2.20 20.23
C HIS A 124 -7.60 3.43 20.61
N GLY A 125 -8.17 4.38 21.37
CA GLY A 125 -7.43 5.54 21.85
C GLY A 125 -6.25 5.16 22.74
N VAL A 126 -6.47 4.29 23.72
CA VAL A 126 -5.42 3.82 24.63
C VAL A 126 -4.32 3.06 23.89
N ALA A 127 -4.69 2.19 22.95
CA ALA A 127 -3.76 1.42 22.13
C ALA A 127 -2.88 2.35 21.28
N LEU A 128 -3.45 3.42 20.70
CA LEU A 128 -2.69 4.42 19.97
C LEU A 128 -1.70 5.19 20.87
N GLU A 129 -2.10 5.57 22.08
CA GLU A 129 -1.19 6.26 23.02
C GLU A 129 -0.01 5.38 23.46
N ARG A 130 -0.27 4.08 23.65
CA ARG A 130 0.79 3.09 23.93
C ARG A 130 1.74 2.95 22.76
N LEU A 131 1.19 2.83 21.55
CA LEU A 131 1.99 2.73 20.33
C LEU A 131 2.77 4.03 20.05
N ASP A 132 2.19 5.20 20.32
CA ASP A 132 2.87 6.50 20.27
C ASP A 132 4.13 6.51 21.14
N THR A 133 4.07 5.86 22.31
CA THR A 133 5.22 5.76 23.21
C THR A 133 6.31 4.88 22.61
N LEU A 134 5.96 3.71 22.07
CA LEU A 134 6.90 2.81 21.41
C LEU A 134 7.50 3.38 20.11
N LEU A 135 6.78 4.28 19.43
CA LEU A 135 7.23 4.98 18.22
C LEU A 135 8.05 6.25 18.51
N LYS A 136 8.16 6.67 19.78
CA LYS A 136 9.12 7.72 20.18
C LYS A 136 10.52 7.16 20.40
N ASP A 137 10.64 5.86 20.63
CA ASP A 137 11.91 5.15 20.82
C ASP A 137 12.59 4.75 19.48
N LEU A 138 12.09 5.29 18.36
CA LEU A 138 12.61 5.17 16.99
C LEU A 138 13.25 6.49 16.56
#